data_AF-A0A964ZJ89-F1
#
_entry.id   AF-A0A964ZJ89-F1
#
_cell.length_a   1.000
_cell.length_b   1.000
_cell.length_c   1.000
_cell.angle_alpha   90.00
_cell.angle_beta   90.00
_cell.angle_gamma   90.00
#
_symmetry.space_group_name_H-M   'P 1'
#
loop_
_entity.id
_entity.type
_entity.pdbx_description
1 polymer ?
#
loop_
_entity_poly.entity_id
_entity_poly.type
_entity_poly.pdbx_seq_one_letter_code
_entity_poly.pdbx_strand_id
1 'polypeptide(L)' 'GRRKLTIPPDMGYGSRGAGGVIKGNETLVFVVDLLNVF' A
#
# COMPACT_ATOMS: atom_id res chain seq x y z
N GLY A 1 -4.61 -11.81 -12.41
CA GLY A 1 -3.31 -12.42 -12.03
C GLY A 1 -2.80 -11.85 -10.72
N ARG A 2 -2.00 -12.62 -9.95
CA ARG A 2 -1.47 -12.24 -8.63
C ARG A 2 -0.17 -11.42 -8.72
N ARG A 3 -0.04 -10.32 -7.97
CA ARG A 3 1.18 -9.49 -7.91
C ARG A 3 1.47 -9.00 -6.49
N LYS A 4 2.76 -8.85 -6.16
CA LYS A 4 3.21 -8.16 -4.96
C LYS A 4 3.56 -6.72 -5.31
N LEU A 5 2.99 -5.76 -4.60
CA LEU A 5 3.27 -4.33 -4.74
C LEU A 5 3.99 -3.84 -3.49
N THR A 6 5.07 -3.11 -3.67
CA THR A 6 5.77 -2.39 -2.60
C THR A 6 5.63 -0.90 -2.89
N ILE A 7 4.95 -0.19 -1.99
CA ILE A 7 4.55 1.20 -2.19
C ILE A 7 5.34 2.07 -1.20
N PRO A 8 6.22 2.96 -1.69
CA PRO A 8 6.97 3.85 -0.82
C PRO A 8 6.03 4.86 -0.15
N PRO A 9 6.43 5.49 0.97
CA PRO A 9 5.51 6.24 1.81
C PRO A 9 4.85 7.43 1.12
N ASP A 10 5.57 8.10 0.22
CA ASP A 10 5.10 9.24 -0.59
C ASP A 10 3.96 8.87 -1.55
N MET A 11 3.86 7.59 -1.93
CA MET A 11 2.75 7.04 -2.72
C MET A 11 1.68 6.36 -1.84
N GLY A 12 1.88 6.33 -0.51
CA GLY A 12 0.97 5.77 0.48
C GLY A 12 0.36 6.85 1.37
N TYR A 13 0.60 6.75 2.68
CA TYR A 13 0.05 7.68 3.69
C TYR A 13 1.02 8.81 4.09
N GLY A 14 2.18 8.89 3.43
CA GLY A 14 3.20 9.92 3.66
C GLY A 14 3.64 10.01 5.13
N SER A 15 4.13 11.19 5.51
CA SER A 15 4.53 11.49 6.89
C SER A 15 3.38 11.54 7.88
N ARG A 16 2.14 11.70 7.39
CA ARG A 16 0.94 11.79 8.24
C ARG A 16 0.53 10.43 8.82
N GLY A 17 0.78 9.33 8.10
CA GLY A 17 0.25 8.02 8.46
C GLY A 17 -1.28 7.97 8.41
N ALA A 18 -1.89 6.93 9.00
CA ALA A 18 -3.33 6.75 9.00
C ALA A 18 -3.87 6.20 10.32
N GLY A 19 -4.69 7.01 11.00
CA GLY A 19 -5.56 6.58 12.11
C GLY A 19 -4.86 5.88 13.28
N GLY A 20 -3.55 6.07 13.46
CA GLY A 20 -2.74 5.37 14.47
C GLY A 20 -2.43 3.91 14.15
N VAL A 21 -3.00 3.36 13.06
CA VAL A 21 -2.76 1.98 12.60
C VAL A 21 -1.52 1.92 11.70
N ILE A 22 -1.32 2.96 10.89
CA ILE A 22 -0.15 3.12 10.02
C ILE A 22 0.61 4.35 10.48
N LYS A 23 1.90 4.19 10.79
CA LYS A 23 2.74 5.31 11.22
C LYS A 23 3.18 6.14 10.01
N GLY A 24 3.61 7.36 10.28
CA GLY A 24 4.21 8.22 9.26
C GLY A 24 5.44 7.56 8.64
N ASN A 25 5.62 7.76 7.34
CA ASN A 25 6.77 7.29 6.55
C ASN A 25 6.92 5.76 6.45
N GLU A 26 5.85 4.99 6.69
CA GLU A 26 5.89 3.53 6.49
C GLU A 26 5.73 3.14 5.02
N THR A 27 6.51 2.14 4.59
CA THR A 27 6.36 1.49 3.28
C THR A 27 5.29 0.41 3.38
N LEU A 28 4.39 0.35 2.40
CA LEU A 28 3.30 -0.62 2.37
C LEU A 28 3.64 -1.78 1.44
N VAL A 29 3.24 -2.99 1.82
CA VAL A 29 3.40 -4.19 1.01
C VAL A 29 2.03 -4.84 0.83
N PHE A 30 1.60 -4.97 -0.43
CA PHE A 30 0.34 -5.60 -0.80
C PHE A 30 0.59 -6.85 -1.63
N VAL A 31 -0.24 -7.87 -1.42
CA VAL A 31 -0.41 -8.98 -2.37
C VAL A 31 -1.81 -8.83 -2.97
N VAL A 32 -1.86 -8.63 -4.27
CA VAL A 32 -3.10 -8.29 -4.99
C VAL A 32 -3.43 -9.39 -5.97
N ASP A 33 -4.70 -9.80 -5.99
CA ASP A 33 -5.28 -10.70 -6.98
C ASP A 33 -6.20 -9.92 -7.92
N LEU A 34 -5.79 -9.75 -9.18
CA LEU A 34 -6.69 -9.23 -10.21
C LEU A 34 -7.65 -10.35 -10.63
N LEU A 35 -8.92 -10.20 -10.25
CA LEU A 35 -9.98 -11.17 -10.50
C LEU A 35 -10.54 -11.08 -11.92
N ASN A 36 -10.72 -9.86 -12.43
CA ASN A 36 -11.43 -9.61 -13.67
C ASN A 36 -11.04 -8.23 -14.29
N VAL A 37 -11.06 -8.10 -15.63
CA VAL A 37 -10.92 -6.86 -16.42
C VAL A 37 -11.97 -6.75 -17.56
N PHE A 38 -13.07 -7.48 -17.47
CA PHE A 38 -14.13 -7.59 -18.49
C PHE A 38 -15.25 -6.57 -18.24
#